data_AF-A0A7X7RSF9-F1
#
_entry.id   AF-A0A7X7RSF9-F1
#
_cell.length_a   1.000
_cell.length_b   1.000
_cell.length_c   1.000
_cell.angle_alpha   90.00
_cell.angle_beta   90.00
_cell.angle_gamma   90.00
#
_symmetry.space_group_name_H-M   'P 1'
#
loop_
_entity.id
_entity.type
_entity.pdbx_description
1 polymer ?
#
loop_
_entity_poly.entity_id
_entity_poly.type
_entity_poly.pdbx_seq_one_letter_code
_entity_poly.pdbx_strand_id
1 'polypeptide(L)'
;MSNVTSKNELSERDLLLLSNYLYLDNSLELGAVGNTIDNMRFPDGNFDPSKLPPARGGMTQEDMIYILNEISESKGNICDLTVTQTVNEHDIHAACFVNEQQEATVIYRGTGGTYQAWADNFSGEYVKETALQKRADSFIRDECGAYSNITVAGHSKGGNFAQLVTTLNGSRIDRCVSFDGQGFNRSYIRSNQVNIRKNRA
;
A
#
# COMPACT_ATOMS: atom_id res chain seq x y z
N MET A 1 -5.13 21.00 -29.91
CA MET A 1 -4.32 21.25 -28.69
C MET A 1 -5.25 21.14 -27.50
N SER A 2 -5.35 19.95 -26.91
CA SER A 2 -5.96 19.75 -25.60
C SER A 2 -4.80 19.71 -24.61
N ASN A 3 -4.71 20.71 -23.74
CA ASN A 3 -3.83 20.64 -22.58
C ASN A 3 -4.32 19.48 -21.72
N VAL A 4 -3.61 18.35 -21.80
CA VAL A 4 -3.72 17.29 -20.81
C VAL A 4 -3.16 17.91 -19.54
N THR A 5 -4.04 18.35 -18.65
CA THR A 5 -3.69 18.62 -17.25
C THR A 5 -2.94 17.40 -16.75
N SER A 6 -1.67 17.57 -16.38
CA SER A 6 -0.83 16.49 -15.90
C SER A 6 -1.58 15.72 -14.82
N LYS A 7 -1.81 14.42 -15.05
CA LYS A 7 -2.23 13.46 -14.03
C LYS A 7 -1.31 13.73 -12.83
N ASN A 8 -1.86 14.16 -11.69
CA ASN A 8 -1.06 14.40 -10.48
C ASN A 8 -0.77 13.04 -9.84
N GLU A 9 -0.08 12.19 -10.61
CA GLU A 9 0.20 10.81 -10.28
C GLU A 9 1.24 10.78 -9.15
N LEU A 10 0.95 10.01 -8.09
CA LEU A 10 1.86 9.87 -6.97
C LEU A 10 3.25 9.40 -7.45
N SER A 11 4.29 10.07 -6.97
CA SER A 11 5.67 9.67 -7.27
C SER A 11 6.02 8.36 -6.56
N GLU A 12 7.11 7.71 -6.96
CA GLU A 12 7.60 6.54 -6.23
C GLU A 12 7.93 6.86 -4.76
N ARG A 13 8.43 8.07 -4.48
CA ARG A 13 8.63 8.53 -3.10
C ARG A 13 7.31 8.60 -2.33
N ASP A 14 6.25 9.11 -2.95
CA ASP A 14 4.95 9.20 -2.29
C ASP A 14 4.34 7.82 -2.02
N LEU A 15 4.48 6.89 -2.97
CA LEU A 15 4.05 5.50 -2.79
C LEU A 15 4.83 4.79 -1.69
N LEU A 16 6.14 5.07 -1.56
CA LEU A 16 6.96 4.54 -0.49
C LEU A 16 6.60 5.17 0.87
N LEU A 17 6.30 6.47 0.92
CA LEU A 17 5.80 7.14 2.11
C LEU A 17 4.47 6.51 2.57
N LEU A 18 3.51 6.30 1.67
CA LEU A 18 2.27 5.59 1.96
C LEU A 18 2.52 4.15 2.42
N SER A 19 3.48 3.44 1.81
CA SER A 19 3.83 2.08 2.25
C SER A 19 4.38 2.05 3.68
N ASN A 20 5.06 3.11 4.13
CA ASN A 20 5.53 3.25 5.50
C ASN A 20 4.44 3.77 6.43
N TYR A 21 3.54 4.64 5.95
CA TYR A 21 2.37 5.10 6.69
C TYR A 21 1.52 3.93 7.20
N LEU A 22 1.36 2.88 6.38
CA LEU A 22 0.63 1.67 6.78
C LEU A 22 1.27 0.86 7.94
N TYR A 23 2.43 1.26 8.45
CA TYR A 23 2.96 0.67 9.69
C TYR A 23 2.38 1.30 10.97
N LEU A 24 1.67 2.44 10.86
CA LEU A 24 0.97 3.09 11.96
C LEU A 24 -0.43 2.49 12.11
N ASP A 25 -0.84 2.13 13.32
CA ASP A 25 -2.12 1.41 13.53
C ASP A 25 -3.36 2.24 13.10
N ASN A 26 -3.30 3.57 13.13
CA ASN A 26 -4.41 4.46 12.70
C ASN A 26 -4.42 4.80 11.21
N SER A 27 -3.44 4.32 10.43
CA SER A 27 -3.36 4.55 8.98
C SER A 27 -4.51 3.92 8.18
N LEU A 28 -5.32 3.09 8.85
CA LEU A 28 -6.51 2.44 8.30
C LEU A 28 -7.83 3.12 8.71
N GLU A 29 -7.77 4.24 9.42
CA GLU A 29 -8.96 5.04 9.67
C GLU A 29 -9.55 5.52 8.34
N LEU A 30 -10.84 5.26 8.13
CA LEU A 30 -11.54 5.72 6.94
C LEU A 30 -11.70 7.24 6.98
N GLY A 31 -11.47 7.89 5.85
CA GLY A 31 -11.56 9.35 5.73
C GLY A 31 -10.29 9.98 5.16
N ALA A 32 -10.21 11.31 5.24
CA ALA A 32 -9.08 12.07 4.70
C ALA A 32 -7.81 11.80 5.51
N VAL A 33 -6.71 11.47 4.82
CA VAL A 33 -5.39 11.22 5.43
C VAL A 33 -4.93 12.43 6.24
N GLY A 34 -5.11 13.64 5.71
CA GLY A 34 -4.77 14.89 6.40
C GLY A 34 -5.44 15.01 7.77
N ASN A 35 -6.74 14.69 7.87
CA ASN A 35 -7.47 14.76 9.14
C ASN A 35 -6.90 13.78 10.19
N THR A 36 -6.59 12.55 9.79
CA THR A 36 -5.97 11.57 10.70
C THR A 36 -4.60 12.03 11.17
N ILE A 37 -3.79 12.63 10.30
CA ILE A 37 -2.46 13.17 10.65
C ILE A 37 -2.58 14.39 11.57
N ASP A 38 -3.49 15.31 11.29
CA ASP A 38 -3.67 16.53 12.08
C ASP A 38 -4.15 16.24 13.51
N ASN A 39 -4.91 15.16 13.70
CA ASN A 39 -5.29 14.69 15.03
C ASN A 39 -4.09 14.29 15.90
N MET A 40 -2.93 14.02 15.30
CA MET A 40 -1.68 13.69 16.00
C MET A 40 -0.84 14.92 16.39
N ARG A 41 -1.28 16.13 16.05
CA ARG A 41 -0.52 17.37 16.29
C ARG A 41 -0.99 18.11 17.54
N PHE A 42 -0.09 18.95 18.07
CA PHE A 42 -0.43 20.07 18.94
C PHE A 42 -1.05 21.21 18.11
N PRO A 43 -1.73 22.18 18.75
CA PRO A 43 -2.26 23.37 18.07
C PRO A 43 -1.21 24.24 17.37
N ASP A 44 0.07 24.11 17.74
CA ASP A 44 1.18 24.83 17.11
C ASP A 44 1.68 24.16 15.81
N GLY A 45 1.08 23.02 15.44
CA GLY A 45 1.42 22.25 14.25
C GLY A 45 2.50 21.19 14.48
N ASN A 46 3.18 21.13 15.61
CA ASN A 46 4.15 20.07 15.89
C ASN A 46 3.45 18.75 16.22
N PHE A 47 4.07 17.61 15.91
CA PHE A 47 3.54 16.30 16.34
C PHE A 47 3.63 16.14 17.86
N ASP A 48 2.54 15.63 18.45
CA ASP A 48 2.45 15.31 19.87
C ASP A 48 2.81 13.83 20.08
N PRO A 49 3.98 13.52 20.69
CA PRO A 49 4.39 12.17 21.04
C PRO A 49 3.31 11.32 21.72
N SER A 50 2.46 11.94 22.55
CA SER A 50 1.44 11.24 23.32
C SER A 50 0.21 10.85 22.49
N LYS A 51 0.05 11.44 21.30
CA LYS A 51 -1.04 11.15 20.36
C LYS A 51 -0.62 10.20 19.23
N LEU A 52 0.67 9.86 19.15
CA LEU A 52 1.15 8.94 18.13
C LEU A 52 0.62 7.51 18.39
N PRO A 53 0.13 6.83 17.35
CA PRO A 53 -0.37 5.47 17.48
C PRO A 53 0.78 4.49 17.74
N PRO A 54 0.47 3.25 18.15
CA PRO A 54 1.43 2.15 18.02
C PRO A 54 1.86 1.97 16.56
N ALA A 55 3.12 1.57 16.39
CA ALA A 55 3.67 1.20 15.08
C ALA A 55 4.14 -0.25 15.06
N ARG A 56 4.25 -0.80 13.84
CA ARG A 56 4.72 -2.17 13.58
C ARG A 56 6.11 -2.14 12.94
N GLY A 57 6.71 -3.33 12.73
CA GLY A 57 7.96 -3.44 11.97
C GLY A 57 9.19 -2.82 12.63
N GLY A 58 9.13 -2.47 13.91
CA GLY A 58 10.23 -1.85 14.65
C GLY A 58 10.40 -0.35 14.43
N MET A 59 9.43 0.32 13.80
CA MET A 59 9.43 1.77 13.60
C MET A 59 9.46 2.50 14.96
N THR A 60 10.43 3.40 15.13
CA THR A 60 10.51 4.24 16.33
C THR A 60 9.56 5.43 16.23
N GLN A 61 9.36 6.13 17.35
CA GLN A 61 8.59 7.36 17.36
C GLN A 61 9.25 8.48 16.53
N GLU A 62 10.58 8.53 16.49
CA GLU A 62 11.34 9.49 15.68
C GLU A 62 11.14 9.23 14.18
N ASP A 63 11.23 7.95 13.77
CA ASP A 63 10.94 7.54 12.39
C ASP A 63 9.51 7.90 11.99
N MET A 64 8.56 7.70 12.90
CA MET A 64 7.16 8.05 12.66
C MET A 64 6.99 9.55 12.40
N ILE A 65 7.55 10.40 13.27
CA ILE A 65 7.48 11.86 13.11
C ILE A 65 8.11 12.29 11.80
N TYR A 66 9.26 11.71 11.43
CA TYR A 66 9.92 11.97 10.16
C TYR A 66 8.99 11.63 8.98
N ILE A 67 8.44 10.42 8.94
CA ILE A 67 7.54 9.97 7.86
C ILE A 67 6.29 10.86 7.78
N LEU A 68 5.68 11.20 8.92
CA LEU A 68 4.47 12.03 8.95
C LEU A 68 4.75 13.47 8.48
N ASN A 69 5.91 14.03 8.78
CA ASN A 69 6.34 15.32 8.21
C ASN A 69 6.53 15.22 6.69
N GLU A 70 7.23 14.19 6.22
CA GLU A 70 7.46 13.96 4.78
C GLU A 70 6.16 13.76 4.00
N ILE A 71 5.16 13.12 4.61
CA ILE A 71 3.81 12.98 4.06
C ILE A 71 3.10 14.34 3.99
N SER A 72 3.18 15.12 5.07
CA SER A 72 2.51 16.44 5.16
C SER A 72 3.07 17.45 4.16
N GLU A 73 4.32 17.28 3.76
CA GLU A 73 5.01 18.14 2.79
C GLU A 73 5.13 17.50 1.39
N SER A 74 4.47 16.37 1.16
CA SER A 74 4.54 15.66 -0.11
C SER A 74 3.98 16.52 -1.26
N LYS A 75 4.74 16.60 -2.36
CA LYS A 75 4.30 17.25 -3.61
C LYS A 75 3.17 16.51 -4.32
N GLY A 76 2.99 15.23 -3.99
CA GLY A 76 1.87 14.42 -4.48
C GLY A 76 0.58 14.66 -3.70
N ASN A 77 0.58 15.58 -2.73
CA ASN A 77 -0.55 15.92 -1.87
C ASN A 77 -1.18 14.69 -1.20
N ILE A 78 -0.35 13.87 -0.54
CA ILE A 78 -0.83 12.65 0.15
C ILE A 78 -1.95 12.97 1.15
N CYS A 79 -1.90 14.12 1.82
CA CYS A 79 -2.93 14.55 2.78
C CYS A 79 -4.32 14.78 2.14
N ASP A 80 -4.39 15.03 0.84
CA ASP A 80 -5.65 15.21 0.11
C ASP A 80 -6.32 13.87 -0.26
N LEU A 81 -5.62 12.74 -0.04
CA LEU A 81 -6.17 11.41 -0.29
C LEU A 81 -7.20 11.01 0.77
N THR A 82 -8.17 10.21 0.35
CA THR A 82 -9.16 9.59 1.23
C THR A 82 -8.93 8.08 1.30
N VAL A 83 -8.82 7.53 2.50
CA VAL A 83 -8.87 6.09 2.75
C VAL A 83 -10.32 5.63 2.65
N THR A 84 -10.62 4.81 1.65
CA THR A 84 -12.00 4.37 1.36
C THR A 84 -12.26 2.92 1.72
N GLN A 85 -11.23 2.07 1.65
CA GLN A 85 -11.30 0.65 1.97
C GLN A 85 -10.02 0.21 2.68
N THR A 86 -10.14 -0.71 3.62
CA THR A 86 -8.99 -1.23 4.37
C THR A 86 -9.16 -2.72 4.67
N VAL A 87 -8.04 -3.39 4.92
CA VAL A 87 -8.03 -4.75 5.46
C VAL A 87 -6.93 -4.86 6.51
N ASN A 88 -7.25 -5.48 7.64
CA ASN A 88 -6.33 -5.73 8.75
C ASN A 88 -6.62 -7.10 9.39
N GLU A 89 -6.22 -8.17 8.71
CA GLU A 89 -6.57 -9.53 9.13
C GLU A 89 -5.39 -10.49 9.00
N HIS A 90 -5.09 -11.24 10.05
CA HIS A 90 -4.05 -12.29 10.04
C HIS A 90 -2.71 -11.82 9.43
N ASP A 91 -2.33 -10.57 9.66
CA ASP A 91 -1.13 -9.87 9.16
C ASP A 91 -1.16 -9.29 7.74
N ILE A 92 -2.25 -9.45 6.98
CA ILE A 92 -2.47 -8.55 5.84
C ILE A 92 -2.90 -7.18 6.36
N HIS A 93 -2.26 -6.14 5.83
CA HIS A 93 -2.55 -4.75 6.18
C HIS A 93 -2.46 -3.91 4.90
N ALA A 94 -3.58 -3.39 4.43
CA ALA A 94 -3.67 -2.65 3.18
C ALA A 94 -4.79 -1.63 3.20
N ALA A 95 -4.66 -0.61 2.36
CA ALA A 95 -5.63 0.46 2.21
C ALA A 95 -5.79 0.89 0.75
N CYS A 96 -6.99 1.33 0.39
CA CYS A 96 -7.33 1.97 -0.87
C CYS A 96 -7.47 3.48 -0.66
N PHE A 97 -6.47 4.21 -1.14
CA PHE A 97 -6.43 5.67 -1.14
C PHE A 97 -7.04 6.19 -2.45
N VAL A 98 -7.87 7.22 -2.36
CA VAL A 98 -8.59 7.78 -3.51
C VAL A 98 -8.45 9.29 -3.51
N ASN A 99 -8.10 9.87 -4.65
CA ASN A 99 -8.06 11.32 -4.83
C ASN A 99 -9.43 11.88 -5.27
N GLU A 100 -9.55 13.20 -5.35
CA GLU A 100 -10.78 13.87 -5.78
C GLU A 100 -11.23 13.48 -7.20
N GLN A 101 -10.28 13.05 -8.04
CA GLN A 101 -10.53 12.59 -9.41
C GLN A 101 -10.96 11.12 -9.50
N GLN A 102 -11.18 10.45 -8.35
CA GLN A 102 -11.55 9.04 -8.25
C GLN A 102 -10.47 8.07 -8.78
N GLU A 103 -9.21 8.50 -8.80
CA GLU A 103 -8.07 7.64 -9.09
C GLU A 103 -7.66 6.91 -7.81
N ALA A 104 -7.59 5.58 -7.90
CA ALA A 104 -7.33 4.73 -6.75
C ALA A 104 -5.85 4.31 -6.69
N THR A 105 -5.30 4.37 -5.48
CA THR A 105 -3.99 3.84 -5.13
C THR A 105 -4.17 2.81 -4.02
N VAL A 106 -3.83 1.55 -4.30
CA VAL A 106 -3.89 0.46 -3.31
C VAL A 106 -2.48 0.19 -2.80
N ILE A 107 -2.30 0.33 -1.50
CA ILE A 107 -1.01 0.11 -0.84
C ILE A 107 -1.11 -1.10 0.07
N TYR A 108 -0.14 -1.99 -0.04
CA TYR A 108 0.04 -3.11 0.87
C TYR A 108 1.25 -2.88 1.76
N ARG A 109 1.07 -2.99 3.08
CA ARG A 109 2.16 -2.97 4.04
C ARG A 109 3.02 -4.23 3.90
N GLY A 110 4.31 -4.10 4.22
CA GLY A 110 5.19 -5.23 4.46
C GLY A 110 4.88 -5.99 5.75
N THR A 111 5.84 -6.81 6.18
CA THR A 111 5.71 -7.67 7.37
C THR A 111 5.65 -6.83 8.64
N GLY A 112 4.62 -7.02 9.47
CA GLY A 112 4.44 -6.30 10.74
C GLY A 112 5.30 -6.79 11.91
N GLY A 113 5.98 -7.93 11.75
CA GLY A 113 6.91 -8.50 12.73
C GLY A 113 6.37 -9.68 13.56
N THR A 114 5.17 -10.18 13.28
CA THR A 114 4.61 -11.37 13.94
C THR A 114 5.26 -12.67 13.43
N TYR A 115 5.17 -13.74 14.22
CA TYR A 115 5.60 -15.07 13.79
C TYR A 115 4.83 -15.55 12.56
N GLN A 116 3.51 -15.33 12.53
CA GLN A 116 2.63 -15.76 11.45
C GLN A 116 2.99 -15.09 10.12
N ALA A 117 3.28 -13.79 10.13
CA ALA A 117 3.73 -13.07 8.94
C ALA A 117 5.07 -13.62 8.42
N TRP A 118 6.01 -13.91 9.31
CA TRP A 118 7.29 -14.54 8.93
C TRP A 118 7.13 -15.97 8.40
N ALA A 119 6.21 -16.75 8.98
CA ALA A 119 5.89 -18.08 8.49
C ALA A 119 5.24 -18.03 7.09
N ASP A 120 4.42 -17.02 6.80
CA ASP A 120 3.87 -16.79 5.44
C ASP A 120 4.97 -16.39 4.45
N ASN A 121 5.91 -15.52 4.85
CA ASN A 121 7.08 -15.18 4.03
C ASN A 121 7.83 -16.45 3.62
N PHE A 122 8.17 -17.31 4.59
CA PHE A 122 8.83 -18.58 4.30
C PHE A 122 7.99 -19.48 3.38
N SER A 123 6.68 -19.55 3.63
CA SER A 123 5.75 -20.34 2.80
C SER A 123 5.70 -19.86 1.35
N GLY A 124 5.80 -18.55 1.11
CA GLY A 124 5.82 -17.96 -0.24
C GLY A 124 6.98 -18.47 -1.13
N GLU A 125 8.07 -18.95 -0.52
CA GLU A 125 9.23 -19.47 -1.24
C GLU A 125 9.01 -20.86 -1.84
N TYR A 126 7.99 -21.62 -1.39
CA TYR A 126 7.76 -22.99 -1.87
C TYR A 126 6.30 -23.36 -2.12
N VAL A 127 5.33 -22.60 -1.61
CA VAL A 127 3.91 -22.79 -1.89
C VAL A 127 3.50 -21.93 -3.08
N LYS A 128 2.72 -22.46 -4.02
CA LYS A 128 2.27 -21.73 -5.21
C LYS A 128 1.64 -20.38 -4.87
N GLU A 129 0.77 -20.34 -3.86
CA GLU A 129 0.10 -19.13 -3.41
C GLU A 129 -0.26 -19.25 -1.92
N THR A 130 0.14 -18.28 -1.11
CA THR A 130 -0.09 -18.28 0.34
C THR A 130 -1.49 -17.77 0.71
N ALA A 131 -1.87 -17.95 1.97
CA ALA A 131 -3.15 -17.43 2.46
C ALA A 131 -3.20 -15.89 2.41
N LEU A 132 -2.08 -15.21 2.70
CA LEU A 132 -2.02 -13.75 2.62
C LEU A 132 -2.05 -13.24 1.17
N GLN A 133 -1.41 -13.96 0.24
CA GLN A 133 -1.49 -13.63 -1.18
C GLN A 133 -2.93 -13.69 -1.71
N LYS A 134 -3.70 -14.73 -1.34
CA LYS A 134 -5.12 -14.83 -1.69
C LYS A 134 -5.95 -13.70 -1.11
N ARG A 135 -5.69 -13.33 0.14
CA ARG A 135 -6.37 -12.19 0.80
C ARG A 135 -6.05 -10.87 0.11
N ALA A 136 -4.81 -10.67 -0.34
CA ALA A 136 -4.42 -9.48 -1.07
C ALA A 136 -5.19 -9.34 -2.40
N ASP A 137 -5.33 -10.45 -3.13
CA ASP A 137 -6.13 -10.51 -4.36
C ASP A 137 -7.63 -10.29 -4.10
N SER A 138 -8.19 -10.88 -3.05
CA SER A 138 -9.57 -10.60 -2.63
C SER A 138 -9.79 -9.13 -2.29
N PHE A 139 -8.90 -8.51 -1.52
CA PHE A 139 -9.06 -7.11 -1.12
C PHE A 139 -9.19 -6.16 -2.33
N ILE A 140 -8.31 -6.28 -3.32
CA ILE A 140 -8.37 -5.40 -4.50
C ILE A 140 -9.54 -5.71 -5.43
N ARG A 141 -9.92 -6.99 -5.55
CA ARG A 141 -11.00 -7.41 -6.44
C ARG A 141 -12.35 -7.04 -5.85
N ASP A 142 -12.55 -7.35 -4.58
CA ASP A 142 -13.86 -7.36 -3.93
C ASP A 142 -14.13 -6.00 -3.27
N GLU A 143 -13.19 -5.48 -2.46
CA GLU A 143 -13.38 -4.19 -1.75
C GLU A 143 -13.04 -2.99 -2.63
N CYS A 144 -11.96 -3.08 -3.41
CA CYS A 144 -11.56 -2.01 -4.34
C CYS A 144 -12.20 -2.17 -5.74
N GLY A 145 -13.22 -3.02 -5.86
CA GLY A 145 -13.84 -3.46 -7.11
C GLY A 145 -14.40 -2.34 -8.02
N ALA A 146 -14.75 -1.20 -7.43
CA ALA A 146 -15.35 -0.07 -8.13
C ALA A 146 -14.39 0.69 -9.06
N TYR A 147 -13.06 0.54 -8.89
CA TYR A 147 -12.06 1.33 -9.61
C TYR A 147 -11.42 0.54 -10.77
N SER A 148 -11.10 1.22 -11.88
CA SER A 148 -10.58 0.56 -13.10
C SER A 148 -9.21 1.03 -13.60
N ASN A 149 -8.57 2.00 -12.95
CA ASN A 149 -7.24 2.54 -13.31
C ASN A 149 -6.39 2.67 -12.03
N ILE A 150 -5.99 1.53 -11.46
CA ILE A 150 -5.43 1.46 -10.11
C ILE A 150 -3.90 1.54 -10.16
N THR A 151 -3.31 2.37 -9.30
CA THR A 151 -1.90 2.25 -8.94
C THR A 151 -1.76 1.33 -7.74
N VAL A 152 -0.90 0.32 -7.82
CA VAL A 152 -0.63 -0.60 -6.71
C VAL A 152 0.82 -0.48 -6.26
N ALA A 153 1.06 -0.42 -4.95
CA ALA A 153 2.43 -0.42 -4.44
C ALA A 153 2.59 -1.08 -3.08
N GLY A 154 3.84 -1.36 -2.72
CA GLY A 154 4.20 -1.84 -1.38
C GLY A 154 5.69 -2.16 -1.26
N HIS A 155 6.17 -2.19 -0.02
CA HIS A 155 7.54 -2.56 0.34
C HIS A 155 7.63 -3.98 0.92
N SER A 156 8.75 -4.68 0.70
CA SER A 156 9.04 -6.00 1.27
C SER A 156 7.94 -7.02 0.91
N LYS A 157 7.25 -7.63 1.89
CA LYS A 157 6.10 -8.50 1.62
C LYS A 157 4.95 -7.78 0.91
N GLY A 158 4.77 -6.48 1.15
CA GLY A 158 3.80 -5.65 0.43
C GLY A 158 4.12 -5.52 -1.06
N GLY A 159 5.42 -5.48 -1.41
CA GLY A 159 5.87 -5.49 -2.81
C GLY A 159 5.57 -6.81 -3.51
N ASN A 160 5.61 -7.93 -2.79
CA ASN A 160 5.15 -9.22 -3.31
C ASN A 160 3.64 -9.21 -3.59
N PHE A 161 2.84 -8.68 -2.66
CA PHE A 161 1.40 -8.54 -2.88
C PHE A 161 1.09 -7.64 -4.07
N ALA A 162 1.78 -6.50 -4.20
CA ALA A 162 1.64 -5.60 -5.34
C ALA A 162 1.88 -6.31 -6.69
N GLN A 163 2.98 -7.06 -6.80
CA GLN A 163 3.28 -7.84 -8.01
C GLN A 163 2.26 -8.94 -8.28
N LEU A 164 1.79 -9.62 -7.22
CA LEU A 164 0.82 -10.70 -7.32
C LEU A 164 -0.51 -10.19 -7.86
N VAL A 165 -1.08 -9.16 -7.24
CA VAL A 165 -2.38 -8.64 -7.66
C VAL A 165 -2.32 -8.01 -9.04
N THR A 166 -1.19 -7.38 -9.40
CA THR A 166 -0.95 -6.88 -10.76
C THR A 166 -0.92 -8.00 -11.77
N THR A 167 -0.32 -9.14 -11.43
CA THR A 167 -0.34 -10.32 -12.30
C THR A 167 -1.77 -10.82 -12.53
N LEU A 168 -2.59 -10.89 -11.49
CA LEU A 168 -3.94 -11.47 -11.55
C LEU A 168 -4.99 -10.51 -12.12
N ASN A 169 -4.84 -9.20 -11.88
CA ASN A 169 -5.83 -8.16 -12.17
C ASN A 169 -5.33 -7.09 -13.16
N GLY A 170 -4.37 -7.44 -14.02
CA GLY A 170 -3.66 -6.48 -14.88
C GLY A 170 -4.50 -5.66 -15.85
N SER A 171 -5.76 -6.01 -16.11
CA SER A 171 -6.67 -5.16 -16.90
C SER A 171 -7.24 -3.96 -16.13
N ARG A 172 -7.02 -3.89 -14.82
CA ARG A 172 -7.49 -2.81 -13.93
C ARG A 172 -6.35 -2.01 -13.29
N ILE A 173 -5.11 -2.46 -13.46
CA ILE A 173 -3.94 -1.91 -12.78
C ILE A 173 -3.04 -1.27 -13.84
N ASP A 174 -2.97 0.06 -13.81
CA ASP A 174 -2.18 0.85 -14.75
C ASP A 174 -0.70 0.89 -14.35
N ARG A 175 -0.44 0.85 -13.04
CA ARG A 175 0.90 0.98 -12.50
C ARG A 175 1.09 0.09 -11.28
N CYS A 176 2.24 -0.58 -11.23
CA CYS A 176 2.68 -1.36 -10.08
C CYS A 176 4.09 -0.93 -9.68
N VAL A 177 4.30 -0.57 -8.41
CA VAL A 177 5.63 -0.26 -7.86
C VAL A 177 5.92 -1.16 -6.67
N SER A 178 6.90 -2.03 -6.81
CA SER A 178 7.32 -2.97 -5.75
C SER A 178 8.69 -2.56 -5.22
N PHE A 179 8.73 -2.06 -3.99
CA PHE A 179 9.96 -1.64 -3.33
C PHE A 179 10.59 -2.83 -2.60
N ASP A 180 11.72 -3.33 -3.13
CA ASP A 180 12.45 -4.48 -2.58
C ASP A 180 11.53 -5.66 -2.20
N GLY A 181 10.62 -5.98 -3.11
CA GLY A 181 9.56 -6.93 -2.87
C GLY A 181 10.05 -8.37 -2.90
N GLN A 182 9.53 -9.21 -1.98
CA GLN A 182 9.79 -10.65 -2.03
C GLN A 182 9.42 -11.22 -3.42
N GLY A 183 10.28 -12.08 -3.97
CA GLY A 183 10.07 -12.74 -5.25
C GLY A 183 9.00 -13.85 -5.20
N PHE A 184 8.91 -14.62 -6.29
CA PHE A 184 8.00 -15.75 -6.38
C PHE A 184 8.75 -17.03 -6.73
N ASN A 185 8.28 -18.16 -6.18
CA ASN A 185 8.80 -19.46 -6.57
C ASN A 185 8.45 -19.81 -8.02
N ARG A 186 9.21 -20.78 -8.57
CA ARG A 186 9.07 -21.22 -9.96
C ARG A 186 7.66 -21.74 -10.31
N SER A 187 6.95 -22.34 -9.36
CA SER A 187 5.61 -22.89 -9.59
C SER A 187 4.60 -21.77 -9.85
N TYR A 188 4.68 -20.68 -9.08
CA TYR A 188 3.87 -19.48 -9.32
C TYR A 188 4.17 -18.86 -10.69
N ILE A 189 5.45 -18.61 -11.00
CA ILE A 189 5.87 -17.99 -12.27
C ILE A 189 5.37 -18.82 -13.47
N ARG A 190 5.54 -20.15 -13.42
CA ARG A 190 5.10 -21.04 -14.49
C ARG A 190 3.57 -21.03 -14.64
N SER A 191 2.84 -21.06 -13.53
CA SER A 191 1.37 -21.04 -13.55
C SER A 191 0.80 -19.74 -14.10
N ASN A 192 1.49 -18.62 -13.89
CA ASN A 192 1.02 -17.29 -14.26
C ASN A 192 1.73 -16.68 -15.48
N GLN A 193 2.53 -17.45 -16.23
CA GLN A 193 3.36 -16.90 -17.31
C GLN A 193 2.54 -16.13 -18.36
N VAL A 194 1.32 -16.57 -18.63
CA VAL A 194 0.43 -15.95 -19.64
C VAL A 194 0.02 -14.56 -19.17
N ASN A 195 -0.43 -14.44 -17.92
CA ASN A 195 -0.79 -13.17 -17.32
C ASN A 195 0.41 -12.23 -17.20
N ILE A 196 1.56 -12.75 -16.74
CA ILE A 196 2.81 -11.96 -16.66
C ILE A 196 3.21 -11.39 -18.02
N ARG A 197 3.10 -12.18 -19.10
CA ARG A 197 3.40 -11.71 -20.46
C ARG A 197 2.38 -10.70 -20.96
N LYS A 198 1.09 -10.92 -20.66
CA LYS A 198 0.00 -10.01 -21.04
C LYS A 198 0.17 -8.62 -20.41
N ASN A 199 0.61 -8.56 -19.16
CA ASN A 199 0.69 -7.30 -18.39
C ASN A 199 2.01 -6.54 -18.60
N ARG A 200 2.88 -6.98 -19.52
CA ARG A 200 4.14 -6.31 -19.88
C ARG A 200 3.99 -5.28 -21.01
N ALA A 201 2.81 -5.21 -21.62
CA ALA A 201 2.54 -4.44 -22.84
C ALA A 201 2.18 -2.99 -22.55
#